data_AF-A0A3M5FQD1-F1
#
_entry.id   AF-A0A3M5FQD1-F1
#
_cell.length_a   1.000
_cell.length_b   1.000
_cell.length_c   1.000
_cell.angle_alpha   90.00
_cell.angle_beta   90.00
_cell.angle_gamma   90.00
#
_symmetry.space_group_name_H-M   'P 1'
#
loop_
_entity.id
_entity.type
_entity.pdbx_description
1 polymer ?
#
loop_
_entity_poly.entity_id
_entity_poly.type
_entity_poly.pdbx_seq_one_letter_code
_entity_poly.pdbx_strand_id
1 'polypeptide(L)'
;MPVISIETAMHHLHAESEDQLLVEEFLGAAEEAAMQFLQRRFYADQADLDKVKAEIIQRTQAARAAYRAALELADDPENSDIRCRLRERARQSLSESFEQIDMDDFGIVINKAIQAACLLKLGNLFANREEVVIGTIATELPLASKSLLMPYRIGMGV
;
A
#
# COMPACT_ATOMS: atom_id res chain seq x y z
N MET A 1 3.61 3.99 -10.56
CA MET A 1 4.89 3.42 -11.04
C MET A 1 5.55 2.74 -9.87
N PRO A 2 6.10 1.53 -10.06
CA PRO A 2 6.79 0.82 -9.00
C PRO A 2 8.03 1.60 -8.54
N VAL A 3 8.34 1.50 -7.26
CA VAL A 3 9.54 2.11 -6.67
C VAL A 3 10.80 1.35 -7.11
N ILE A 4 10.67 0.04 -7.28
CA ILE A 4 11.73 -0.81 -7.81
C ILE A 4 11.74 -0.71 -9.34
N SER A 5 12.91 -0.53 -9.93
CA SER A 5 13.06 -0.50 -11.39
C SER A 5 12.60 -1.82 -12.03
N ILE A 6 11.87 -1.73 -13.14
CA ILE A 6 11.42 -2.89 -13.91
C ILE A 6 12.58 -3.77 -14.37
N GLU A 7 13.72 -3.19 -14.74
CA GLU A 7 14.91 -3.93 -15.16
C GLU A 7 15.41 -4.89 -14.06
N THR A 8 15.41 -4.44 -12.79
CA THR A 8 15.80 -5.28 -11.66
C THR A 8 14.81 -6.42 -11.45
N ALA A 9 13.51 -6.16 -11.61
CA ALA A 9 12.46 -7.16 -11.49
C ALA A 9 12.56 -8.22 -12.60
N MET A 10 12.75 -7.80 -13.85
CA MET A 10 12.96 -8.68 -15.00
C MET A 10 14.19 -9.56 -14.81
N HIS A 11 15.31 -8.97 -14.38
CA HIS A 11 16.54 -9.73 -14.09
C HIS A 11 16.33 -10.74 -12.94
N HIS A 12 15.56 -10.38 -11.90
CA HIS A 12 15.28 -11.30 -10.80
C HIS A 12 14.48 -12.53 -11.25
N LEU A 13 13.49 -12.33 -12.13
CA LEU A 13 12.62 -13.39 -12.63
C LEU A 13 13.23 -14.19 -13.80
N HIS A 14 14.30 -13.69 -14.41
CA HIS A 14 14.79 -14.18 -15.70
C HIS A 14 13.68 -14.18 -16.78
N ALA A 15 12.82 -13.15 -16.73
CA ALA A 15 11.67 -13.02 -17.63
C ALA A 15 12.09 -12.45 -19.00
N GLU A 16 11.31 -12.77 -20.03
CA GLU A 16 11.53 -12.28 -21.40
C GLU A 16 10.89 -10.90 -21.60
N SER A 17 11.33 -10.15 -22.61
CA SER A 17 10.79 -8.79 -22.86
C SER A 17 9.27 -8.74 -23.08
N GLU A 18 8.67 -9.84 -23.54
CA GLU A 18 7.23 -9.96 -23.73
C GLU A 18 6.45 -9.96 -22.40
N ASP A 19 7.08 -10.43 -21.31
CA ASP A 19 6.48 -10.49 -19.98
C ASP A 19 6.51 -9.15 -19.24
N GLN A 20 7.15 -8.11 -19.80
CA GLN A 20 7.41 -6.85 -19.09
C GLN A 20 6.16 -6.21 -18.49
N LEU A 21 5.05 -6.21 -19.24
CA LEU A 21 3.77 -5.65 -18.77
C LEU A 21 3.23 -6.42 -17.57
N LEU A 22 3.27 -7.75 -17.63
CA LEU A 22 2.81 -8.62 -16.54
C LEU A 22 3.69 -8.45 -15.30
N VAL A 23 5.00 -8.35 -15.49
CA VAL A 23 5.96 -8.14 -14.40
C VAL A 23 5.74 -6.77 -13.74
N GLU A 24 5.43 -5.73 -14.51
CA GLU A 24 5.14 -4.41 -13.97
C GLU A 24 3.87 -4.41 -13.10
N GLU A 25 2.79 -5.07 -13.54
CA GLU A 25 1.56 -5.22 -12.76
C GLU A 25 1.80 -6.00 -11.46
N PHE A 26 2.51 -7.13 -11.53
CA PHE A 26 2.82 -7.92 -10.35
C PHE A 26 3.81 -7.25 -9.41
N LEU A 27 4.72 -6.43 -9.93
CA LEU A 27 5.62 -5.64 -9.11
C LEU A 27 4.84 -4.58 -8.32
N GLY A 28 3.90 -3.89 -8.96
CA GLY A 28 2.99 -2.97 -8.30
C GLY A 28 2.19 -3.65 -7.17
N ALA A 29 1.60 -4.82 -7.46
CA ALA A 29 0.86 -5.59 -6.47
C ALA A 29 1.74 -6.09 -5.30
N ALA A 30 2.98 -6.52 -5.59
CA ALA A 30 3.94 -6.95 -4.57
C ALA A 30 4.34 -5.79 -3.65
N GLU A 31 4.61 -4.62 -4.22
CA GLU A 31 4.94 -3.41 -3.48
C GLU A 31 3.76 -2.92 -2.64
N GLU A 32 2.54 -2.90 -3.19
CA GLU A 32 1.32 -2.52 -2.47
C GLU A 32 1.07 -3.45 -1.28
N ALA A 33 1.18 -4.76 -1.48
CA ALA A 33 1.06 -5.74 -0.40
C ALA A 33 2.12 -5.53 0.69
N ALA A 34 3.35 -5.18 0.33
CA ALA A 34 4.42 -4.89 1.28
C ALA A 34 4.14 -3.59 2.06
N MET A 35 3.71 -2.51 1.38
CA MET A 35 3.33 -1.24 2.02
C MET A 35 2.19 -1.43 3.02
N GLN A 36 1.16 -2.18 2.63
CA GLN A 36 0.02 -2.49 3.51
C GLN A 36 0.45 -3.30 4.74
N PHE A 37 1.33 -4.29 4.55
CA PHE A 37 1.85 -5.08 5.66
C PHE A 37 2.70 -4.25 6.63
N LEU A 38 3.54 -3.35 6.10
CA LEU A 38 4.38 -2.45 6.90
C LEU A 38 3.57 -1.36 7.61
N GLN A 39 2.36 -1.06 7.12
CA GLN A 39 1.58 0.14 7.44
C GLN A 39 2.37 1.43 7.17
N ARG A 40 3.14 1.42 6.08
CA ARG A 40 4.00 2.53 5.64
C ARG A 40 4.07 2.56 4.12
N ARG A 41 4.12 3.75 3.54
CA ARG A 41 4.61 3.92 2.17
C ARG A 41 6.13 3.88 2.15
N PHE A 42 6.70 3.38 1.06
CA PHE A 42 8.13 3.52 0.82
C PHE A 42 8.40 4.26 -0.48
N TYR A 43 9.52 4.96 -0.54
CA TYR A 43 9.91 5.84 -1.64
C TYR A 43 11.29 5.46 -2.18
N ALA A 44 11.56 5.83 -3.44
CA ALA A 44 12.83 5.54 -4.09
C ALA A 44 13.99 6.32 -3.47
N ASP A 45 13.74 7.59 -3.13
CA ASP A 45 14.74 8.48 -2.55
C ASP A 45 14.15 9.35 -1.43
N GLN A 46 15.05 10.09 -0.77
CA GLN A 46 14.68 11.01 0.31
C GLN A 46 13.92 12.24 -0.20
N ALA A 47 14.17 12.67 -1.45
CA ALA A 47 13.56 13.86 -2.01
C ALA A 47 12.06 13.67 -2.22
N ASP A 48 11.62 12.49 -2.68
CA ASP A 48 10.22 12.16 -2.85
C ASP A 48 9.49 12.03 -1.52
N LEU A 49 10.15 11.43 -0.51
CA LEU A 49 9.62 11.36 0.84
C LEU A 49 9.43 12.77 1.43
N ASP A 50 10.41 13.67 1.27
CA ASP A 50 10.33 15.03 1.80
C ASP A 50 9.23 15.87 1.11
N LYS A 51 9.02 15.67 -0.20
CA LYS A 51 7.89 16.30 -0.92
C LYS A 51 6.55 15.87 -0.32
N VAL A 52 6.34 14.57 -0.13
CA VAL A 52 5.10 14.06 0.45
C VAL A 52 4.91 14.59 1.87
N LYS A 53 5.98 14.64 2.67
CA LYS A 53 5.91 15.19 4.03
C LYS A 53 5.53 16.66 4.08
N ALA A 54 6.00 17.46 3.13
CA ALA A 54 5.61 18.87 3.04
C ALA A 54 4.09 19.04 2.78
N GLU A 55 3.46 18.09 2.08
CA GLU A 55 2.03 18.14 1.74
C GLU A 55 1.11 17.61 2.85
N ILE A 56 1.64 16.94 3.87
CA ILE A 56 0.84 16.31 4.94
C ILE A 56 -0.12 17.31 5.60
N ILE A 57 0.39 18.47 6.00
CA ILE A 57 -0.41 19.49 6.70
C ILE A 57 -1.58 19.94 5.81
N GLN A 58 -1.33 20.18 4.52
CA GLN A 58 -2.35 20.59 3.57
C GLN A 58 -3.38 19.47 3.35
N ARG A 59 -2.94 18.22 3.23
CA ARG A 59 -3.82 17.05 3.08
C ARG A 59 -4.70 16.83 4.31
N THR A 60 -4.16 16.99 5.52
CA THR A 60 -4.93 16.90 6.76
C THR A 60 -5.98 18.01 6.83
N GLN A 61 -5.64 19.24 6.44
CA GLN A 61 -6.60 20.35 6.38
C GLN A 61 -7.70 20.08 5.35
N ALA A 62 -7.35 19.59 4.16
CA ALA A 62 -8.29 19.23 3.10
C ALA A 62 -9.23 18.10 3.53
N ALA A 63 -8.72 17.05 4.16
CA ALA A 63 -9.54 15.95 4.69
C ALA A 63 -10.53 16.45 5.76
N ARG A 64 -10.08 17.33 6.67
CA ARG A 64 -10.96 17.96 7.67
C ARG A 64 -12.01 18.86 7.02
N ALA A 65 -11.67 19.61 5.98
CA ALA A 65 -12.63 20.45 5.26
C ALA A 65 -13.68 19.60 4.54
N ALA A 66 -13.28 18.52 3.87
CA ALA A 66 -14.18 17.57 3.22
C ALA A 66 -15.13 16.91 4.23
N TYR A 67 -14.63 16.52 5.40
CA TYR A 67 -15.48 15.98 6.48
C TYR A 67 -16.54 16.98 6.96
N ARG A 68 -16.17 18.25 7.15
CA ARG A 68 -17.13 19.30 7.55
C ARG A 68 -18.20 19.50 6.49
N ALA A 69 -17.81 19.59 5.21
CA ALA A 69 -18.76 19.70 4.11
C ALA A 69 -19.71 18.50 4.03
N ALA A 70 -19.22 17.29 4.30
CA ALA A 70 -20.05 16.09 4.34
C ALA A 70 -21.03 16.08 5.52
N LEU A 71 -20.65 16.67 6.66
CA LEU A 71 -21.57 16.85 7.80
C LEU A 71 -22.65 17.89 7.52
N GLU A 72 -22.33 18.99 6.85
CA GLU A 72 -23.31 19.99 6.42
C GLU A 72 -24.38 19.35 5.51
N LEU A 73 -23.97 18.52 4.55
CA LEU A 73 -24.89 17.78 3.68
C LEU A 73 -25.74 16.78 4.48
N ALA A 74 -25.15 16.10 5.47
CA ALA A 74 -25.89 15.17 6.33
C ALA A 74 -26.92 15.88 7.23
N ASP A 75 -26.62 17.11 7.64
CA ASP A 75 -27.46 17.90 8.54
C ASP A 75 -28.57 18.66 7.81
N ASP A 76 -28.56 18.67 6.48
CA ASP A 76 -29.62 19.19 5.63
C ASP A 76 -31.00 18.60 6.06
N PRO A 77 -32.02 19.44 6.28
CA PRO A 77 -33.39 18.99 6.57
C PRO A 77 -33.94 18.00 5.53
N GLU A 78 -33.57 18.12 4.26
CA GLU A 78 -34.02 17.21 3.19
C GLU A 78 -33.49 15.78 3.37
N ASN A 79 -32.35 15.62 4.07
CA ASN A 79 -31.67 14.34 4.27
C ASN A 79 -31.98 13.69 5.62
N SER A 80 -33.05 14.11 6.30
CA SER A 80 -33.39 13.60 7.65
C SER A 80 -33.45 12.07 7.73
N ASP A 81 -33.97 11.41 6.69
CA ASP A 81 -34.14 9.95 6.64
C ASP A 81 -32.80 9.20 6.51
N ILE A 82 -31.78 9.83 5.93
CA ILE A 82 -30.46 9.23 5.66
C ILE A 82 -29.32 9.85 6.47
N ARG A 83 -29.62 10.80 7.36
CA ARG A 83 -28.63 11.57 8.15
C ARG A 83 -27.62 10.67 8.86
N CYS A 84 -28.07 9.62 9.56
CA CYS A 84 -27.17 8.69 10.26
C CYS A 84 -26.21 8.00 9.29
N ARG A 85 -26.70 7.54 8.14
CA ARG A 85 -25.87 6.88 7.12
C ARG A 85 -24.84 7.82 6.52
N LEU A 86 -25.21 9.06 6.25
CA LEU A 86 -24.31 10.08 5.72
C LEU A 86 -23.20 10.45 6.72
N ARG A 87 -23.55 10.61 8.00
CA ARG A 87 -22.56 10.88 9.06
C ARG A 87 -21.56 9.74 9.23
N GLU A 88 -22.02 8.48 9.20
CA GLU A 88 -21.13 7.32 9.25
C GLU A 88 -20.20 7.26 8.03
N ARG A 89 -20.72 7.50 6.82
CA ARG A 89 -19.90 7.60 5.61
C ARG A 89 -18.85 8.71 5.71
N ALA A 90 -19.22 9.87 6.25
CA ALA A 90 -18.29 10.98 6.46
C ALA A 90 -17.17 10.59 7.44
N ARG A 91 -17.49 9.87 8.53
CA ARG A 91 -16.51 9.37 9.49
C ARG A 91 -15.55 8.37 8.86
N GLN A 92 -16.09 7.40 8.11
CA GLN A 92 -15.30 6.40 7.38
C GLN A 92 -14.32 7.07 6.41
N SER A 93 -14.81 8.00 5.59
CA SER A 93 -13.98 8.73 4.64
C SER A 93 -12.88 9.55 5.32
N LEU A 94 -13.15 10.15 6.49
CA LEU A 94 -12.13 10.84 7.27
C LEU A 94 -11.09 9.87 7.83
N SER A 95 -11.52 8.72 8.38
CA SER A 95 -10.64 7.67 8.90
C SER A 95 -9.70 7.15 7.81
N GLU A 96 -10.25 6.79 6.65
CA GLU A 96 -9.47 6.31 5.49
C GLU A 96 -8.45 7.35 5.02
N SER A 97 -8.85 8.63 4.99
CA SER A 97 -7.94 9.72 4.61
C SER A 97 -6.80 9.88 5.62
N PHE A 98 -7.08 9.75 6.91
CA PHE A 98 -6.05 9.81 7.95
C PHE A 98 -5.13 8.61 7.92
N GLU A 99 -5.63 7.39 7.73
CA GLU A 99 -4.80 6.20 7.58
C GLU A 99 -3.81 6.36 6.40
N GLN A 100 -4.26 6.88 5.26
CA GLN A 100 -3.38 7.16 4.14
C GLN A 100 -2.33 8.21 4.47
N ILE A 101 -2.72 9.29 5.16
CA ILE A 101 -1.79 10.35 5.58
C ILE A 101 -0.77 9.81 6.59
N ASP A 102 -1.19 8.98 7.54
CA ASP A 102 -0.31 8.38 8.54
C ASP A 102 0.70 7.43 7.89
N MET A 103 0.25 6.61 6.93
CA MET A 103 1.16 5.75 6.14
C MET A 103 2.21 6.55 5.37
N ASP A 104 1.86 7.74 4.89
CA ASP A 104 2.78 8.67 4.22
C ASP A 104 3.71 9.39 5.22
N ASP A 105 3.22 9.80 6.38
CA ASP A 105 4.01 10.47 7.43
C ASP A 105 5.11 9.56 7.99
N PHE A 106 4.75 8.30 8.25
CA PHE A 106 5.68 7.26 8.65
C PHE A 106 6.41 6.61 7.47
N GLY A 107 6.37 7.24 6.30
CA GLY A 107 7.05 6.77 5.10
C GLY A 107 8.55 6.59 5.30
N ILE A 108 9.13 5.66 4.52
CA ILE A 108 10.57 5.31 4.59
C ILE A 108 11.20 5.23 3.20
N VAL A 109 12.50 5.50 3.10
CA VAL A 109 13.24 5.22 1.87
C VAL A 109 13.48 3.72 1.75
N ILE A 110 13.31 3.17 0.55
CA ILE A 110 13.48 1.74 0.30
C ILE A 110 14.90 1.29 0.64
N ASN A 111 15.00 0.21 1.42
CA ASN A 111 16.27 -0.44 1.73
C ASN A 111 16.36 -1.81 1.04
N LYS A 112 17.53 -2.44 1.11
CA LYS A 112 17.77 -3.74 0.45
C LYS A 112 16.91 -4.89 1.01
N ALA A 113 16.51 -4.83 2.28
CA ALA A 113 15.63 -5.85 2.88
C ALA A 113 14.20 -5.75 2.34
N ILE A 114 13.65 -4.54 2.24
CA ILE A 114 12.32 -4.27 1.67
C ILE A 114 12.32 -4.62 0.18
N GLN A 115 13.36 -4.20 -0.56
CA GLN A 115 13.52 -4.56 -1.96
C GLN A 115 13.53 -6.08 -2.17
N ALA A 116 14.31 -6.82 -1.38
CA ALA A 116 14.36 -8.27 -1.47
C ALA A 116 13.00 -8.92 -1.13
N ALA A 117 12.29 -8.42 -0.12
CA ALA A 117 10.97 -8.93 0.24
C ALA A 117 9.94 -8.74 -0.88
N CYS A 118 9.92 -7.58 -1.54
CA CYS A 118 9.07 -7.31 -2.70
C CYS A 118 9.41 -8.24 -3.87
N LEU A 119 10.69 -8.45 -4.16
CA LEU A 119 11.14 -9.36 -5.23
C LEU A 119 10.75 -10.82 -4.95
N LEU A 120 10.89 -11.29 -3.70
CA LEU A 120 10.41 -12.63 -3.32
C LEU A 120 8.90 -12.78 -3.50
N LYS A 121 8.13 -11.74 -3.15
CA LYS A 121 6.68 -11.73 -3.36
C LYS A 121 6.32 -11.71 -4.84
N LEU A 122 7.02 -10.92 -5.65
CA LEU A 122 6.91 -10.87 -7.10
C LEU A 122 7.18 -12.26 -7.72
N GLY A 123 8.28 -12.91 -7.35
CA GLY A 123 8.60 -14.26 -7.83
C GLY A 123 7.49 -15.27 -7.55
N ASN A 124 6.87 -15.18 -6.37
CA ASN A 124 5.74 -16.03 -6.03
C ASN A 124 4.49 -15.73 -6.88
N LEU A 125 4.20 -14.47 -7.19
CA LEU A 125 3.07 -14.07 -8.03
C LEU A 125 3.29 -14.47 -9.51
N PHE A 126 4.53 -14.36 -10.00
CA PHE A 126 4.86 -14.70 -11.38
C PHE A 126 4.86 -16.22 -11.62
N ALA A 127 5.41 -17.00 -10.68
CA ALA A 127 5.51 -18.45 -10.81
C ALA A 127 4.15 -19.16 -10.62
N ASN A 128 3.27 -18.62 -9.77
CA ASN A 128 1.99 -19.25 -9.43
C ASN A 128 0.82 -18.47 -10.04
N ARG A 129 0.19 -19.03 -11.07
CA ARG A 129 -0.99 -18.45 -11.74
C ARG A 129 -2.32 -18.86 -11.08
N GLU A 130 -2.26 -19.70 -10.06
CA GLU A 130 -3.42 -20.24 -9.34
C GLU A 130 -3.21 -20.02 -7.83
N GLU A 131 -4.29 -19.77 -7.10
CA GLU A 131 -4.24 -19.56 -5.64
C GLU A 131 -3.97 -20.86 -4.87
N VAL A 132 -4.44 -22.00 -5.38
CA VAL A 132 -4.28 -23.32 -4.75
C VAL A 132 -4.01 -24.37 -5.83
N VAL A 133 -2.82 -24.97 -5.81
CA VAL A 133 -2.47 -26.11 -6.67
C VAL A 133 -2.81 -27.41 -5.93
N ILE A 134 -3.88 -28.09 -6.33
CA ILE A 134 -4.29 -29.37 -5.73
C ILE A 134 -3.31 -30.47 -6.18
N GLY A 135 -2.67 -31.16 -5.23
CA GLY A 135 -1.86 -32.36 -5.51
C GLY A 135 -0.33 -32.19 -5.45
N THR A 136 0.17 -31.02 -5.07
CA THR A 136 1.58 -30.83 -4.73
C THR A 136 1.73 -30.60 -3.23
N ILE A 137 2.78 -31.17 -2.61
CA ILE A 137 3.15 -30.84 -1.23
C ILE A 137 3.80 -29.45 -1.30
N ALA A 138 2.99 -28.40 -1.28
CA ALA A 138 3.47 -27.04 -1.16
C ALA A 138 4.10 -26.87 0.23
N THR A 139 5.42 -27.04 0.31
CA THR A 139 6.18 -26.64 1.49
C THR A 139 6.31 -25.14 1.41
N GLU A 140 5.53 -24.40 2.21
CA GLU A 140 5.75 -22.96 2.34
C GLU A 140 7.19 -22.73 2.81
N LEU A 141 8.01 -22.13 1.95
CA LEU A 141 9.29 -21.58 2.35
C LEU A 141 9.00 -20.63 3.52
N PRO A 142 9.61 -20.84 4.70
CA PRO A 142 9.23 -20.12 5.92
C PRO A 142 9.35 -18.61 5.70
N LEU A 143 8.19 -17.95 5.55
CA LEU A 143 7.91 -16.51 5.57
C LEU A 143 9.08 -15.54 5.31
N ALA A 144 9.95 -15.81 4.34
CA ALA A 144 11.19 -15.06 4.17
C ALA A 144 10.91 -13.57 3.88
N SER A 145 9.91 -13.29 3.05
CA SER A 145 9.48 -11.92 2.75
C SER A 145 8.92 -11.20 3.98
N LYS A 146 8.01 -11.82 4.76
CA LYS A 146 7.45 -11.19 5.97
C LYS A 146 8.51 -11.03 7.07
N SER A 147 9.42 -11.99 7.22
CA SER A 147 10.53 -11.92 8.18
C SER A 147 11.44 -10.72 7.90
N LEU A 148 11.72 -10.42 6.62
CA LEU A 148 12.49 -9.24 6.21
C LEU A 148 11.74 -7.91 6.47
N LEU A 149 10.41 -7.91 6.36
CA LEU A 149 9.59 -6.71 6.55
C LEU A 149 9.26 -6.43 8.03
N MET A 150 9.19 -7.46 8.87
CA MET A 150 8.73 -7.37 10.25
C MET A 150 9.45 -6.30 11.10
N PRO A 151 10.78 -6.10 11.01
CA PRO A 151 11.48 -5.06 11.76
C PRO A 151 11.07 -3.63 11.39
N TYR A 152 10.53 -3.41 10.19
CA TYR A 152 10.16 -2.09 9.68
C TYR A 152 8.68 -1.78 9.84
N ARG A 153 7.88 -2.73 10.33
CA ARG A 153 6.44 -2.58 10.50
C ARG A 153 6.11 -1.67 11.68
N ILE A 154 5.08 -0.85 11.52
CA ILE A 154 4.47 -0.06 12.61
C ILE A 154 3.00 -0.39 12.79
N GLY A 155 2.37 0.27 13.77
CA GLY A 155 0.95 0.11 14.11
C GLY A 155 0.54 -1.34 14.39
N MET A 156 1.48 -2.12 14.92
CA MET A 156 1.16 -3.37 15.59
C MET A 156 0.40 -2.97 16.86
N GLY A 157 -0.93 -2.94 16.76
CA GLY A 157 -1.81 -2.66 17.88
C GLY A 157 -1.40 -3.51 19.08
N VAL A 158 -1.44 -2.90 20.27
CA VAL A 158 -1.29 -3.62 21.55
C VAL A 158 -2.56 -4.40 21.80
#